data_AF-A0A5R8M5T6-F1
#
_entry.id   AF-A0A5R8M5T6-F1
#
_cell.length_a   1.000
_cell.length_b   1.000
_cell.length_c   1.000
_cell.angle_alpha   90.00
_cell.angle_beta   90.00
_cell.angle_gamma   90.00
#
_symmetry.space_group_name_H-M   'P 1'
#
loop_
_entity.id
_entity.type
_entity.pdbx_description
1 polymer ?
#
loop_
_entity_poly.entity_id
_entity_poly.type
_entity_poly.pdbx_seq_one_letter_code
_entity_poly.pdbx_strand_id
1 'polypeptide(L)'
;AMALAARAEGIGEIPVGAVPVLEDKIVAEGWNRSISEHDACAHAEVMALREAGKQLENYRLLDTTLYVTLEPCCMCAGALIHSRVKRVVYGA
;
A
#
# COMPACT_ATOMS: atom_id res chain seq x y z
N ALA A 1 -4.15 6.81 -5.34
CA ALA A 1 -4.68 6.29 -4.05
C ALA A 1 -6.21 6.29 -4.00
N MET A 2 -6.90 7.44 -4.12
CA MET A 2 -8.39 7.49 -4.03
C MET A 2 -9.12 6.57 -5.02
N ALA A 3 -8.66 6.47 -6.28
CA ALA A 3 -9.26 5.56 -7.26
C ALA A 3 -9.16 4.08 -6.84
N LEU A 4 -8.10 3.70 -6.10
CA LEU A 4 -7.91 2.34 -5.58
C LEU A 4 -8.79 2.08 -4.35
N ALA A 5 -9.02 3.10 -3.52
CA ALA A 5 -10.02 3.01 -2.44
C ALA A 5 -11.43 2.80 -3.00
N ALA A 6 -11.81 3.52 -4.06
CA ALA A 6 -13.08 3.31 -4.76
C ALA A 6 -13.18 1.90 -5.39
N ARG A 7 -12.05 1.32 -5.83
CA ARG A 7 -12.00 -0.08 -6.31
C ARG A 7 -12.28 -1.07 -5.18
N ALA A 8 -11.69 -0.88 -4.00
CA ALA A 8 -11.98 -1.71 -2.82
C ALA A 8 -13.46 -1.61 -2.42
N GLU A 9 -14.01 -0.40 -2.38
CA GLU A 9 -15.44 -0.18 -2.09
C GLU A 9 -16.33 -0.94 -3.09
N GLY A 10 -16.01 -0.86 -4.38
CA GLY A 10 -16.76 -1.52 -5.45
C GLY A 10 -16.78 -3.05 -5.37
N ILE A 11 -15.89 -3.66 -4.59
CA ILE A 11 -15.86 -5.11 -4.31
C ILE A 11 -16.31 -5.45 -2.89
N GLY A 12 -16.91 -4.50 -2.15
CA GLY A 12 -17.43 -4.72 -0.81
C GLY A 12 -16.38 -4.74 0.30
N GLU A 13 -15.20 -4.18 0.04
CA GLU A 13 -14.09 -4.10 1.00
C GLU A 13 -14.03 -2.73 1.68
N ILE A 14 -13.23 -2.62 2.75
CA ILE A 14 -12.93 -1.33 3.38
C ILE A 14 -12.24 -0.42 2.34
N PRO A 15 -12.69 0.83 2.13
CA PRO A 15 -12.21 1.70 1.05
C PRO A 15 -10.82 2.29 1.36
N VAL A 16 -9.76 1.48 1.24
CA VAL A 16 -8.37 1.91 1.42
C VAL A 16 -7.56 1.61 0.16
N GLY A 17 -6.80 2.61 -0.29
CA GLY A 17 -5.88 2.49 -1.43
C GLY A 17 -4.50 3.03 -1.11
N ALA A 18 -3.45 2.40 -1.63
CA ALA A 18 -2.06 2.75 -1.41
C ALA A 18 -1.23 2.72 -2.71
N VAL A 19 -0.30 3.66 -2.86
CA VAL A 19 0.54 3.85 -4.06
C VAL A 19 1.97 4.26 -3.66
N PRO A 20 2.97 3.37 -3.78
CA PRO A 20 4.38 3.73 -3.67
C PRO A 20 4.87 4.43 -4.94
N VAL A 21 5.53 5.55 -4.75
CA VAL A 21 6.12 6.38 -5.82
C VAL A 21 7.63 6.46 -5.64
N LEU A 22 8.38 6.26 -6.72
CA LEU A 22 9.83 6.42 -6.81
C LEU A 22 10.13 7.32 -8.02
N GLU A 23 10.90 8.39 -7.84
CA GLU A 23 11.28 9.31 -8.94
C GLU A 23 10.06 9.75 -9.78
N ASP A 24 8.99 10.20 -9.12
CA ASP A 24 7.72 10.63 -9.72
C ASP A 24 6.96 9.55 -10.53
N LYS A 25 7.37 8.29 -10.41
CA LYS A 25 6.71 7.14 -11.06
C LYS A 25 6.02 6.26 -10.02
N ILE A 26 4.81 5.82 -10.36
CA ILE A 26 4.11 4.79 -9.60
C ILE A 26 4.85 3.46 -9.81
N VAL A 27 5.32 2.87 -8.72
CA VAL A 27 6.03 1.58 -8.74
C VAL A 27 5.04 0.42 -8.63
N ALA A 28 3.98 0.60 -7.84
CA ALA A 28 2.94 -0.39 -7.63
C ALA A 28 1.65 0.26 -7.16
N GLU A 29 0.59 -0.54 -7.11
CA GLU A 29 -0.72 -0.16 -6.62
C GLU A 29 -1.23 -1.23 -5.65
N GLY A 30 -1.90 -0.80 -4.58
CA GLY A 30 -2.55 -1.70 -3.63
C GLY A 30 -3.88 -1.13 -3.16
N TRP A 31 -4.82 -2.04 -2.86
CA TRP A 31 -6.10 -1.73 -2.24
C TRP A 31 -6.45 -2.83 -1.24
N ASN A 32 -7.30 -2.51 -0.28
CA ASN A 32 -7.75 -3.49 0.72
C ASN A 32 -8.57 -4.59 0.06
N ARG A 33 -8.27 -5.84 0.41
CA ARG A 33 -8.95 -7.03 -0.13
C ARG A 33 -8.97 -8.21 0.86
N SER A 34 -9.06 -7.89 2.15
CA SER A 34 -8.98 -8.86 3.25
C SER A 34 -10.12 -9.87 3.25
N ILE A 35 -11.34 -9.45 2.88
CA ILE A 35 -12.51 -10.33 2.86
C ILE A 35 -12.42 -11.29 1.66
N SER A 36 -12.16 -10.73 0.49
CA SER A 36 -12.14 -11.42 -0.80
C SER A 36 -10.94 -12.34 -0.99
N GLU A 37 -9.77 -12.01 -0.45
CA GLU A 37 -8.59 -12.88 -0.48
C GLU A 37 -8.47 -13.81 0.75
N HIS A 38 -9.39 -13.70 1.71
CA HIS A 38 -9.32 -14.44 2.98
C HIS A 38 -7.96 -14.28 3.70
N ASP A 39 -7.33 -13.12 3.55
CA ASP A 39 -6.02 -12.79 4.14
C ASP A 39 -6.19 -11.58 5.05
N ALA A 40 -6.07 -11.79 6.36
CA ALA A 40 -6.16 -10.72 7.35
C ALA A 40 -5.08 -9.63 7.17
N CYS A 41 -4.00 -9.93 6.44
CA CYS A 41 -2.92 -9.01 6.13
C CYS A 41 -3.10 -8.31 4.76
N ALA A 42 -4.18 -8.56 4.02
CA ALA A 42 -4.40 -7.99 2.68
C ALA A 42 -4.88 -6.53 2.69
N HIS A 43 -4.21 -5.72 3.49
CA HIS A 43 -4.35 -4.27 3.53
C HIS A 43 -3.67 -3.63 2.31
N ALA A 44 -4.15 -2.44 1.94
CA ALA A 44 -3.67 -1.72 0.77
C ALA A 44 -2.15 -1.49 0.78
N GLU A 45 -1.58 -1.11 1.93
CA GLU A 45 -0.15 -0.86 2.09
C GLU A 45 0.64 -2.14 1.90
N VAL A 46 0.22 -3.25 2.52
CA VAL A 46 0.91 -4.54 2.41
C VAL A 46 0.89 -5.04 0.97
N MET A 47 -0.26 -4.92 0.28
CA MET A 47 -0.37 -5.29 -1.14
C MET A 47 0.57 -4.45 -2.01
N ALA A 48 0.59 -3.13 -1.80
CA ALA A 48 1.42 -2.23 -2.57
C ALA A 48 2.93 -2.46 -2.32
N LEU A 49 3.34 -2.73 -1.08
CA LEU A 49 4.72 -3.05 -0.72
C LEU A 49 5.18 -4.38 -1.32
N ARG A 50 4.34 -5.42 -1.26
CA ARG A 50 4.63 -6.74 -1.86
C ARG A 50 4.85 -6.61 -3.36
N GLU A 51 3.99 -5.87 -4.05
CA GLU A 51 4.10 -5.67 -5.49
C GLU A 51 5.31 -4.80 -5.85
N ALA A 52 5.54 -3.68 -5.15
CA ALA A 52 6.70 -2.84 -5.38
C ALA A 52 8.03 -3.60 -5.17
N GLY A 53 8.10 -4.47 -4.17
CA GLY A 53 9.29 -5.29 -3.93
C GLY A 53 9.58 -6.28 -5.05
N LYS A 54 8.54 -6.80 -5.72
CA LYS A 54 8.70 -7.62 -6.93
C LYS A 54 9.15 -6.78 -8.12
N GLN A 55 8.51 -5.64 -8.35
CA GLN A 55 8.82 -4.73 -9.48
C GLN A 55 10.25 -4.18 -9.41
N LEU A 56 10.76 -3.91 -8.21
CA LEU A 56 12.12 -3.41 -7.99
C LEU A 56 13.14 -4.53 -7.70
N GLU A 57 12.70 -5.80 -7.68
CA GLU A 57 13.50 -6.96 -7.28
C GLU A 57 14.27 -6.77 -5.97
N ASN A 58 13.67 -6.03 -5.03
CA ASN A 58 14.31 -5.64 -3.78
C ASN A 58 13.28 -5.40 -2.67
N TYR A 59 13.49 -6.00 -1.50
CA TYR A 59 12.62 -5.77 -0.34
C TYR A 59 12.76 -4.36 0.26
N ARG A 60 13.90 -3.69 -0.01
CA ARG A 60 14.15 -2.30 0.41
C ARG A 60 13.66 -1.35 -0.67
N LEU A 61 12.58 -0.65 -0.36
CA LEU A 61 11.96 0.36 -1.21
C LEU A 61 12.54 1.74 -0.86
N LEU A 62 13.87 1.87 -1.01
CA LEU A 62 14.57 3.11 -0.68
C LEU A 62 14.06 4.28 -1.52
N ASP A 63 14.08 5.47 -0.92
CA ASP A 63 13.65 6.73 -1.54
C ASP A 63 12.19 6.79 -2.01
N THR A 64 11.42 5.73 -1.78
CA THR A 64 9.99 5.72 -2.09
C THR A 64 9.17 6.58 -1.14
N THR A 65 8.13 7.19 -1.68
CA THR A 65 7.04 7.78 -0.89
C THR A 65 5.79 6.93 -1.07
N LEU A 66 5.23 6.40 0.03
CA LEU A 66 3.94 5.71 0.01
C LEU A 66 2.81 6.73 0.24
N TYR A 67 1.88 6.83 -0.71
CA TYR A 67 0.63 7.55 -0.54
C TYR A 67 -0.49 6.57 -0.18
N VAL A 68 -1.17 6.77 0.95
CA VAL A 68 -2.27 5.92 1.41
C VAL A 68 -3.48 6.78 1.80
N THR A 69 -4.70 6.28 1.62
CA THR A 69 -5.90 7.08 1.88
C THR A 69 -6.24 7.24 3.36
N LEU A 70 -5.83 6.29 4.21
CA LEU A 70 -6.10 6.23 5.64
C LEU A 70 -4.78 6.06 6.42
N GLU A 71 -4.75 6.50 7.69
CA GLU A 71 -3.60 6.27 8.58
C GLU A 71 -3.27 4.76 8.70
N PRO A 72 -2.01 4.33 8.45
CA PRO A 72 -1.63 2.92 8.56
C PRO A 72 -1.79 2.36 9.97
N CYS A 73 -2.35 1.16 10.09
CA CYS A 73 -2.39 0.45 11.37
C CYS A 73 -1.01 -0.07 11.80
N CYS A 74 -0.88 -0.55 13.03
CA CYS A 74 0.39 -1.05 13.59
C CYS A 74 1.10 -2.08 12.69
N MET A 75 0.33 -2.98 12.06
CA MET A 75 0.87 -3.97 11.12
C MET A 75 1.51 -3.29 9.89
N CYS A 76 0.76 -2.39 9.24
CA CYS A 76 1.22 -1.69 8.04
C CYS A 76 2.40 -0.76 8.36
N ALA A 77 2.36 -0.08 9.51
CA ALA A 77 3.48 0.73 10.00
C ALA A 77 4.75 -0.11 10.19
N GLY A 78 4.64 -1.30 10.78
CA GLY A 78 5.75 -2.25 10.89
C GLY A 78 6.29 -2.68 9.53
N ALA A 79 5.41 -3.01 8.58
CA ALA A 79 5.80 -3.37 7.22
C ALA A 79 6.55 -2.23 6.50
N LEU A 80 6.07 -0.99 6.63
CA LEU A 80 6.72 0.21 6.08
C LEU A 80 8.14 0.41 6.62
N ILE A 81 8.33 0.20 7.93
CA ILE A 81 9.66 0.26 8.57
C ILE A 81 10.58 -0.83 7.99
N HIS A 82 10.09 -2.07 7.89
CA HIS A 82 10.88 -3.19 7.34
C HIS A 82 11.25 -2.99 5.86
N SER A 83 10.35 -2.38 5.07
CA SER A 83 10.56 -2.05 3.67
C SER A 83 11.43 -0.81 3.44
N ARG A 84 11.82 -0.08 4.49
CA ARG A 84 12.66 1.14 4.39
C ARG A 84 12.05 2.23 3.50
N VAL A 85 10.72 2.32 3.47
CA VAL A 85 10.02 3.43 2.81
C VAL A 85 10.44 4.74 3.45
N LYS A 86 10.83 5.72 2.64
CA LYS A 86 11.41 6.99 3.14
C LYS A 86 10.36 7.91 3.73
N ARG A 87 9.18 7.95 3.12
CA ARG A 87 8.10 8.85 3.50
C ARG A 87 6.75 8.17 3.33
N VAL A 88 5.85 8.43 4.27
CA VAL A 88 4.44 8.07 4.17
C VAL A 88 3.63 9.34 4.15
N VAL A 89 2.66 9.41 3.24
CA VAL A 89 1.66 10.48 3.16
C VAL A 89 0.31 9.80 3.27
N TYR A 90 -0.43 10.10 4.34
CA TYR A 90 -1.77 9.55 4.54
C TYR A 90 -2.84 10.65 4.46
N GLY A 91 -4.06 10.23 4.16
CA GLY A 91 -5.26 11.07 4.11
C GLY A 91 -5.96 11.17 5.46
N ALA A 92 -7.25 10.82 5.47
CA ALA A 92 -8.14 10.90 6.62
C ALA A 92 -8.42 9.51 7.20
#